data_AF-H6BA89-F1
#
_entry.id   AF-H6BA89-F1
#
_cell.length_a   1.000
_cell.length_b   1.000
_cell.length_c   1.000
_cell.angle_alpha   90.00
_cell.angle_beta   90.00
_cell.angle_gamma   90.00
#
_symmetry.space_group_name_H-M   'P 1'
#
loop_
_entity.id
_entity.type
_entity.pdbx_description
1 polymer ?
#
loop_
_entity_poly.entity_id
_entity_poly.type
_entity_poly.pdbx_seq_one_letter_code
_entity_poly.pdbx_strand_id
1 'polypeptide(L)'
;PRCFNAPFPCTPCEGGASIQIHPLAFQTLTELRYLNLSSTSLRKIPATWFDNMRNLKVLHLEFNYLVDEIASGEFLTKLPVLEILDLSYNYVKAKYPKYINISHNFSSLKLLQALHLRGYVFQELRAGDFEPLMGLSNLKTINLGVNFIKQINFTLFQNFPNLSIIYLSENRISPLVNDIRQNEVNGSSSQRHVLKPRSADMEFDPHSNFYHNTHPLIKPQCTVYGKALDLSLNSIFFIGREQFEAFHDIACLNLSSNGNGQVLHGNEFSAVPHIKYLDLTNNRLDFDDDNALSDLPELEVLDLSYNAHYFRIAGVTHRLGFIQNLTQLKVLNLSHNSIYTLTEQDLRSVSLEELVFSGNRLDILW
;
A
#
# COMPACT_ATOMS: atom_id res chain seq x y z
N PRO A 1 -27.00 -0.46 -0.50
CA PRO A 1 -25.57 -0.28 -0.86
C PRO A 1 -25.01 1.06 -0.38
N ARG A 2 -23.69 1.11 -0.14
CA ARG A 2 -22.97 2.35 0.21
C ARG A 2 -22.83 3.23 -1.03
N CYS A 3 -23.86 4.04 -1.31
CA CYS A 3 -23.94 4.76 -2.59
C CYS A 3 -23.19 6.10 -2.66
N PHE A 4 -22.86 6.72 -1.53
CA PHE A 4 -22.32 8.09 -1.54
C PHE A 4 -20.94 8.22 -2.21
N ASN A 5 -20.19 7.12 -2.33
CA ASN A 5 -18.90 7.04 -3.01
C ASN A 5 -18.89 5.86 -4.03
N ALA A 6 -20.06 5.49 -4.54
CA ALA A 6 -20.12 4.44 -5.56
C ALA A 6 -19.49 4.96 -6.87
N PRO A 7 -18.65 4.16 -7.55
CA PRO A 7 -18.03 4.55 -8.81
C PRO A 7 -19.01 4.50 -10.00
N PHE A 8 -20.27 4.17 -9.74
CA PHE A 8 -21.35 4.00 -10.70
C PHE A 8 -22.68 4.49 -10.09
N PRO A 9 -23.72 4.72 -10.91
CA PRO A 9 -25.04 5.10 -10.43
C PRO A 9 -25.54 4.14 -9.34
N CYS A 10 -25.88 4.69 -8.18
CA CYS A 10 -26.26 3.90 -7.02
C CYS A 10 -27.40 4.60 -6.28
N THR A 11 -28.49 3.87 -6.05
CA THR A 11 -29.62 4.36 -5.26
C THR A 11 -29.48 3.88 -3.82
N PRO A 12 -29.29 4.78 -2.83
CA PRO A 12 -29.20 4.36 -1.45
C PRO A 12 -30.52 3.74 -1.00
N CYS A 13 -30.45 2.75 -0.09
CA CYS A 13 -31.66 2.18 0.49
C CYS A 13 -32.43 3.28 1.23
N GLU A 14 -33.76 3.28 1.11
CA GLU A 14 -34.62 4.21 1.84
C GLU A 14 -34.34 4.15 3.34
N GLY A 15 -34.31 5.32 3.99
CA GLY A 15 -33.98 5.44 5.42
C GLY A 15 -32.58 4.96 5.82
N GLY A 16 -31.68 4.68 4.86
CA GLY A 16 -30.37 4.10 5.15
C GLY A 16 -30.44 2.65 5.65
N ALA A 17 -31.51 1.92 5.26
CA ALA A 17 -31.74 0.53 5.61
C ALA A 17 -30.61 -0.38 5.12
N SER A 18 -30.24 -1.37 5.95
CA SER A 18 -29.36 -2.47 5.53
C SER A 18 -30.19 -3.56 4.87
N ILE A 19 -29.52 -4.46 4.12
CA ILE A 19 -30.13 -5.76 3.82
C ILE A 19 -30.59 -6.41 5.13
N GLN A 20 -31.77 -7.01 5.13
CA GLN A 20 -32.27 -7.78 6.27
C GLN A 20 -31.92 -9.24 6.02
N ILE A 21 -30.91 -9.74 6.74
CA ILE A 21 -30.51 -11.14 6.73
C ILE A 21 -31.16 -11.79 7.95
N HIS A 22 -31.92 -12.87 7.72
CA HIS A 22 -32.58 -13.59 8.80
C HIS A 22 -31.53 -14.08 9.83
N PRO A 23 -31.79 -14.00 11.15
CA PRO A 23 -30.82 -14.39 12.18
C PRO A 23 -30.29 -15.83 12.04
N LEU A 24 -31.09 -16.71 11.44
CA LEU A 24 -30.76 -18.12 11.21
C LEU A 24 -30.33 -18.44 9.77
N ALA A 25 -30.13 -17.41 8.92
CA ALA A 25 -29.88 -17.59 7.48
C ALA A 25 -28.69 -18.51 7.17
N PHE A 26 -27.72 -18.58 8.08
CA PHE A 26 -26.50 -19.36 7.88
C PHE A 26 -26.35 -20.57 8.82
N GLN A 27 -27.35 -20.87 9.66
CA GLN A 27 -27.22 -21.90 10.69
C GLN A 27 -26.88 -23.29 10.16
N THR A 28 -27.31 -23.61 8.93
CA THR A 28 -27.11 -24.92 8.30
C THR A 28 -25.87 -25.01 7.40
N LEU A 29 -25.13 -23.90 7.22
CA LEU A 29 -24.00 -23.83 6.28
C LEU A 29 -22.68 -24.31 6.91
N THR A 30 -22.63 -25.57 7.37
CA THR A 30 -21.49 -26.12 8.13
C THR A 30 -20.21 -26.33 7.30
N GLU A 31 -20.36 -26.52 5.99
CA GLU A 31 -19.24 -26.75 5.06
C GLU A 31 -18.72 -25.45 4.40
N LEU A 32 -19.28 -24.30 4.76
CA LEU A 32 -18.93 -23.03 4.13
C LEU A 32 -17.47 -22.65 4.41
N ARG A 33 -16.69 -22.42 3.35
CA ARG A 33 -15.27 -22.02 3.42
C ARG A 33 -15.02 -20.56 3.03
N TYR A 34 -15.90 -20.01 2.20
CA TYR A 34 -15.82 -18.66 1.69
C TYR A 34 -17.19 -18.01 1.85
N LEU A 35 -17.23 -16.86 2.54
CA LEU A 35 -18.44 -16.07 2.68
C LEU A 35 -18.14 -14.63 2.29
N ASN A 36 -18.95 -14.10 1.39
CA ASN A 36 -18.85 -12.74 0.93
C ASN A 36 -20.16 -12.01 1.20
N LEU A 37 -20.09 -11.01 2.07
CA LEU A 37 -21.19 -10.13 2.46
C LEU A 37 -20.85 -8.67 2.14
N SER A 38 -19.95 -8.42 1.19
CA SER A 38 -19.51 -7.08 0.89
C SER A 38 -20.56 -6.24 0.18
N SER A 39 -20.50 -4.91 0.38
CA SER A 39 -21.44 -3.93 -0.20
C SER A 39 -22.93 -4.15 0.16
N THR A 40 -23.22 -4.89 1.22
CA THR A 40 -24.61 -5.20 1.66
C THR A 40 -25.20 -4.18 2.64
N SER A 41 -24.46 -3.11 2.95
CA SER A 41 -24.88 -2.04 3.87
C SER A 41 -25.11 -2.50 5.31
N LEU A 42 -24.44 -3.58 5.72
CA LEU A 42 -24.50 -4.09 7.09
C LEU A 42 -23.97 -3.07 8.10
N ARG A 43 -24.63 -2.99 9.25
CA ARG A 43 -24.22 -2.16 10.41
C ARG A 43 -23.88 -3.02 11.63
N LYS A 44 -24.25 -4.29 11.58
CA LYS A 44 -24.24 -5.27 12.67
C LYS A 44 -23.84 -6.61 12.08
N ILE A 45 -23.08 -7.38 12.84
CA ILE A 45 -22.77 -8.77 12.53
C ILE A 45 -23.11 -9.59 13.78
N PRO A 46 -24.30 -10.19 13.83
CA PRO A 46 -24.63 -11.13 14.90
C PRO A 46 -23.60 -12.25 14.95
N ALA A 47 -22.91 -12.42 16.09
CA ALA A 47 -21.92 -13.49 16.25
C ALA A 47 -22.53 -14.88 16.01
N THR A 48 -23.84 -15.03 16.28
CA THR A 48 -24.61 -16.26 16.05
C THR A 48 -24.67 -16.70 14.59
N TRP A 49 -24.39 -15.81 13.63
CA TRP A 49 -24.26 -16.18 12.22
C TRP A 49 -23.15 -17.21 11.98
N PHE A 50 -22.13 -17.25 12.84
CA PHE A 50 -20.94 -18.07 12.65
C PHE A 50 -20.86 -19.28 13.59
N ASP A 51 -21.85 -19.52 14.46
CA ASP A 51 -21.80 -20.57 15.49
C ASP A 51 -21.47 -21.97 14.91
N ASN A 52 -21.93 -22.25 13.69
CA ASN A 52 -21.75 -23.54 13.02
C ASN A 52 -20.72 -23.51 11.86
N MET A 53 -20.14 -22.35 11.54
CA MET A 53 -19.23 -22.18 10.38
C MET A 53 -17.79 -22.56 10.71
N ARG A 54 -17.57 -23.82 11.11
CA ARG A 54 -16.26 -24.31 11.59
C ARG A 54 -15.19 -24.42 10.51
N ASN A 55 -15.57 -24.28 9.24
CA ASN A 55 -14.69 -24.42 8.08
C ASN A 55 -14.43 -23.08 7.36
N LEU A 56 -14.94 -21.96 7.87
CA LEU A 56 -14.85 -20.67 7.19
C LEU A 56 -13.41 -20.14 7.21
N LYS A 57 -12.79 -20.08 6.03
CA LYS A 57 -11.42 -19.61 5.82
C LYS A 57 -11.36 -18.19 5.32
N VAL A 58 -12.33 -17.76 4.54
CA VAL A 58 -12.34 -16.44 3.90
C VAL A 58 -13.65 -15.73 4.21
N LEU A 59 -13.54 -14.52 4.77
CA LEU A 59 -14.68 -13.67 5.11
C LEU A 59 -14.47 -12.26 4.55
N HIS A 60 -15.31 -11.89 3.59
CA HIS A 60 -15.30 -10.59 2.93
C HIS A 60 -16.48 -9.74 3.44
N LEU A 61 -16.17 -8.63 4.08
CA LEU A 61 -17.11 -7.71 4.74
C LEU A 61 -16.93 -6.26 4.30
N GLU A 62 -16.17 -6.02 3.25
CA GLU A 62 -15.83 -4.70 2.77
C GLU A 62 -17.05 -3.88 2.28
N PHE A 63 -16.91 -2.55 2.26
CA PHE A 63 -17.96 -1.61 1.82
C PHE A 63 -19.30 -1.70 2.60
N ASN A 64 -19.28 -2.18 3.84
CA ASN A 64 -20.40 -2.11 4.79
C ASN A 64 -20.25 -0.92 5.74
N TYR A 65 -20.89 -0.89 6.92
CA TYR A 65 -20.82 0.18 7.92
C TYR A 65 -20.42 -0.37 9.31
N LEU A 66 -19.38 -1.21 9.34
CA LEU A 66 -19.06 -2.10 10.46
C LEU A 66 -18.00 -1.57 11.44
N VAL A 67 -17.69 -0.27 11.44
CA VAL A 67 -16.63 0.28 12.32
C VAL A 67 -16.83 -0.12 13.81
N ASP A 68 -18.07 -0.16 14.29
CA ASP A 68 -18.39 -0.49 15.68
C ASP A 68 -18.22 -1.99 15.95
N GLU A 69 -18.47 -2.83 14.94
CA GLU A 69 -18.31 -4.29 15.04
C GLU A 69 -16.82 -4.70 15.02
N ILE A 70 -15.93 -3.84 14.51
CA ILE A 70 -14.47 -4.03 14.55
C ILE A 70 -13.91 -3.63 15.91
N ALA A 71 -14.46 -2.56 16.50
CA ALA A 71 -14.14 -2.13 17.85
C ALA A 71 -14.61 -3.16 18.90
N SER A 72 -15.75 -3.84 18.67
CA SER A 72 -16.21 -4.92 19.55
C SER A 72 -15.52 -6.26 19.24
N GLY A 73 -15.43 -6.65 17.97
CA GLY A 73 -14.85 -7.90 17.49
C GLY A 73 -15.56 -9.16 17.98
N GLU A 74 -16.79 -9.07 18.47
CA GLU A 74 -17.49 -10.21 19.10
C GLU A 74 -17.61 -11.42 18.16
N PHE A 75 -17.96 -11.18 16.89
CA PHE A 75 -18.12 -12.23 15.89
C PHE A 75 -16.82 -12.96 15.54
N LEU A 76 -15.65 -12.34 15.76
CA LEU A 76 -14.34 -12.94 15.48
C LEU A 76 -14.06 -14.14 16.38
N THR A 77 -14.63 -14.15 17.60
CA THR A 77 -14.46 -15.26 18.56
C THR A 77 -15.02 -16.59 18.04
N LYS A 78 -15.87 -16.56 17.01
CA LYS A 78 -16.49 -17.72 16.36
C LYS A 78 -15.74 -18.21 15.13
N LEU A 79 -14.63 -17.55 14.77
CA LEU A 79 -13.90 -17.76 13.51
C LEU A 79 -12.43 -18.17 13.73
N PRO A 80 -12.15 -19.22 14.54
CA PRO A 80 -10.77 -19.57 14.92
C PRO A 80 -9.92 -20.07 13.74
N VAL A 81 -10.54 -20.55 12.65
CA VAL A 81 -9.85 -21.09 11.47
C VAL A 81 -9.79 -20.12 10.28
N LEU A 82 -10.19 -18.86 10.50
CA LEU A 82 -10.19 -17.86 9.44
C LEU A 82 -8.76 -17.54 8.99
N GLU A 83 -8.54 -17.56 7.68
CA GLU A 83 -7.24 -17.31 7.03
C GLU A 83 -7.20 -15.92 6.39
N ILE A 84 -8.32 -15.45 5.83
CA ILE A 84 -8.42 -14.16 5.14
C ILE A 84 -9.63 -13.38 5.66
N LEU A 85 -9.41 -12.16 6.10
CA LEU A 85 -10.44 -11.23 6.55
C LEU A 85 -10.29 -9.88 5.84
N ASP A 86 -11.31 -9.50 5.07
CA ASP A 86 -11.41 -8.17 4.48
C ASP A 86 -12.50 -7.35 5.17
N LEU A 87 -12.07 -6.28 5.84
CA LEU A 87 -12.94 -5.31 6.51
C LEU A 87 -12.87 -3.93 5.84
N SER A 88 -12.27 -3.81 4.66
CA SER A 88 -11.99 -2.53 4.02
C SER A 88 -13.24 -1.66 3.83
N TYR A 89 -13.06 -0.34 3.89
CA TYR A 89 -14.10 0.65 3.59
C TYR A 89 -15.33 0.60 4.50
N ASN A 90 -15.18 0.16 5.76
CA ASN A 90 -16.23 0.18 6.78
C ASN A 90 -16.33 1.49 7.59
N TYR A 91 -15.68 2.57 7.12
CA TYR A 91 -15.62 3.88 7.78
C TYR A 91 -16.96 4.60 7.92
N VAL A 92 -17.03 5.57 8.82
CA VAL A 92 -18.18 6.47 8.95
C VAL A 92 -17.98 7.71 8.09
N LYS A 93 -18.98 8.05 7.27
CA LYS A 93 -18.95 9.24 6.42
C LYS A 93 -18.63 10.49 7.25
N ALA A 94 -17.71 11.31 6.76
CA ALA A 94 -17.28 12.56 7.38
C ALA A 94 -16.68 12.42 8.81
N LYS A 95 -16.25 11.22 9.21
CA LYS A 95 -15.40 11.03 10.39
C LYS A 95 -13.96 10.73 9.95
N TYR A 96 -13.01 11.39 10.60
CA TYR A 96 -11.57 11.24 10.33
C TYR A 96 -10.85 10.97 11.64
N PRO A 97 -10.98 9.75 12.19
CA PRO A 97 -10.47 9.46 13.52
C PRO A 97 -8.95 9.60 13.55
N LYS A 98 -8.41 9.95 14.71
CA LYS A 98 -6.95 10.03 14.86
C LYS A 98 -6.31 8.63 14.80
N TYR A 99 -6.97 7.66 15.44
CA TYR A 99 -6.56 6.26 15.58
C TYR A 99 -7.66 5.31 15.10
N ILE A 100 -7.29 4.09 14.74
CA ILE A 100 -8.24 2.99 14.55
C ILE A 100 -8.43 2.25 15.89
N ASN A 101 -9.63 1.73 16.13
CA ASN A 101 -9.91 0.89 17.30
C ASN A 101 -10.06 -0.57 16.84
N ILE A 102 -9.03 -1.38 17.12
CA ILE A 102 -9.01 -2.81 16.82
C ILE A 102 -9.27 -3.57 18.11
N SER A 103 -10.33 -4.38 18.13
CA SER A 103 -10.68 -5.17 19.31
C SER A 103 -9.60 -6.17 19.71
N HIS A 104 -9.45 -6.41 21.02
CA HIS A 104 -8.65 -7.50 21.56
C HIS A 104 -9.08 -8.89 21.03
N ASN A 105 -10.33 -9.04 20.58
CA ASN A 105 -10.85 -10.29 20.01
C ASN A 105 -10.20 -10.68 18.68
N PHE A 106 -9.49 -9.77 17.99
CA PHE A 106 -8.67 -10.13 16.82
C PHE A 106 -7.59 -11.16 17.19
N SER A 107 -7.12 -11.17 18.43
CA SER A 107 -6.16 -12.15 18.92
C SER A 107 -6.67 -13.61 18.88
N SER A 108 -7.99 -13.82 18.72
CA SER A 108 -8.60 -15.15 18.58
C SER A 108 -8.39 -15.78 17.20
N LEU A 109 -8.04 -14.98 16.18
CA LEU A 109 -7.90 -15.42 14.78
C LEU A 109 -6.53 -16.08 14.54
N LYS A 110 -6.25 -17.18 15.23
CA LYS A 110 -4.90 -17.79 15.28
C LYS A 110 -4.36 -18.26 13.93
N LEU A 111 -5.22 -18.57 12.96
CA LEU A 111 -4.84 -18.99 11.61
C LEU A 111 -4.86 -17.85 10.58
N LEU A 112 -5.11 -16.60 11.01
CA LEU A 112 -5.22 -15.47 10.09
C LEU A 112 -3.88 -15.23 9.38
N GLN A 113 -3.95 -15.19 8.05
CA GLN A 113 -2.81 -14.97 7.16
C GLN A 113 -2.85 -13.57 6.53
N ALA A 114 -4.04 -13.08 6.18
CA ALA A 114 -4.21 -11.77 5.58
C ALA A 114 -5.34 -10.97 6.24
N LEU A 115 -5.03 -9.73 6.59
CA LEU A 115 -5.97 -8.76 7.14
C LEU A 115 -5.98 -7.48 6.30
N HIS A 116 -7.15 -7.10 5.80
CA HIS A 116 -7.35 -5.87 5.04
C HIS A 116 -8.18 -4.85 5.82
N LEU A 117 -7.57 -3.69 6.07
CA LEU A 117 -8.13 -2.55 6.83
C LEU A 117 -7.97 -1.25 6.03
N ARG A 118 -8.33 -1.28 4.75
CA ARG A 118 -8.25 -0.10 3.88
C ARG A 118 -9.39 0.87 4.15
N GLY A 119 -9.19 2.15 3.83
CA GLY A 119 -10.32 3.08 3.71
C GLY A 119 -10.97 3.50 5.03
N TYR A 120 -10.27 3.46 6.16
CA TYR A 120 -10.75 3.96 7.47
C TYR A 120 -10.41 5.42 7.73
N VAL A 121 -9.57 6.02 6.88
CA VAL A 121 -9.18 7.44 6.91
C VAL A 121 -8.63 7.91 8.27
N PHE A 122 -8.04 6.99 9.05
CA PHE A 122 -7.34 7.34 10.29
C PHE A 122 -5.96 7.93 9.98
N GLN A 123 -5.42 8.70 10.93
CA GLN A 123 -4.30 9.61 10.67
C GLN A 123 -2.94 9.15 11.21
N GLU A 124 -2.93 8.32 12.26
CA GLU A 124 -1.70 7.92 12.94
C GLU A 124 -1.67 6.41 13.18
N LEU A 125 -0.47 5.82 13.04
CA LEU A 125 -0.21 4.43 13.43
C LEU A 125 0.57 4.37 14.73
N ARG A 126 -0.01 3.73 15.75
CA ARG A 126 0.61 3.50 17.06
C ARG A 126 0.65 2.03 17.38
N ALA A 127 1.73 1.58 18.01
CA ALA A 127 1.89 0.18 18.39
C ALA A 127 0.70 -0.34 19.24
N GLY A 128 0.19 0.46 20.18
CA GLY A 128 -0.92 0.07 21.04
C GLY A 128 -2.23 -0.24 20.31
N ASP A 129 -2.53 0.46 19.21
CA ASP A 129 -3.77 0.23 18.42
C ASP A 129 -3.73 -1.09 17.65
N PHE A 130 -2.53 -1.68 17.48
CA PHE A 130 -2.29 -2.90 16.72
C PHE A 130 -1.80 -4.06 17.59
N GLU A 131 -1.66 -3.87 18.90
CA GLU A 131 -1.24 -4.89 19.87
C GLU A 131 -2.04 -6.21 19.74
N PRO A 132 -3.38 -6.20 19.55
CA PRO A 132 -4.15 -7.44 19.39
C PRO A 132 -3.73 -8.31 18.20
N LEU A 133 -3.04 -7.73 17.22
CA LEU A 133 -2.57 -8.40 16.01
C LEU A 133 -1.14 -8.93 16.13
N MET A 134 -0.33 -8.39 17.04
CA MET A 134 1.10 -8.72 17.15
C MET A 134 1.33 -10.18 17.59
N GLY A 135 0.38 -10.77 18.32
CA GLY A 135 0.40 -12.18 18.71
C GLY A 135 -0.03 -13.17 17.62
N LEU A 136 -0.43 -12.71 16.43
CA LEU A 136 -0.90 -13.57 15.34
C LEU A 136 0.27 -14.12 14.54
N SER A 137 0.76 -15.29 14.92
CA SER A 137 1.95 -15.92 14.34
C SER A 137 1.82 -16.26 12.87
N ASN A 138 0.60 -16.45 12.36
CA ASN A 138 0.35 -16.79 10.95
C ASN A 138 0.15 -15.56 10.07
N LEU A 139 0.08 -14.35 10.64
CA LEU A 139 -0.23 -13.14 9.90
C LEU A 139 0.95 -12.75 9.00
N LYS A 140 0.73 -12.89 7.69
CA LYS A 140 1.72 -12.64 6.63
C LYS A 140 1.48 -11.33 5.91
N THR A 141 0.24 -10.90 5.83
CA THR A 141 -0.16 -9.71 5.07
C THR A 141 -1.03 -8.80 5.90
N ILE A 142 -0.62 -7.55 6.02
CA ILE A 142 -1.47 -6.48 6.55
C ILE A 142 -1.62 -5.40 5.49
N ASN A 143 -2.86 -5.03 5.20
CA ASN A 143 -3.17 -3.98 4.23
C ASN A 143 -3.82 -2.77 4.92
N LEU A 144 -3.06 -1.70 5.04
CA LEU A 144 -3.43 -0.42 5.63
C LEU A 144 -3.47 0.70 4.57
N GLY A 145 -3.58 0.34 3.30
CA GLY A 145 -3.64 1.31 2.21
C GLY A 145 -4.93 2.13 2.19
N VAL A 146 -4.94 3.23 1.45
CA VAL A 146 -6.12 4.12 1.30
C VAL A 146 -6.61 4.64 2.65
N ASN A 147 -5.69 4.91 3.57
CA ASN A 147 -5.98 5.60 4.83
C ASN A 147 -5.40 7.03 4.76
N PHE A 148 -5.52 7.82 5.83
CA PHE A 148 -4.94 9.17 5.87
C PHE A 148 -3.70 9.21 6.77
N ILE A 149 -2.98 8.09 6.85
CA ILE A 149 -1.83 7.92 7.73
C ILE A 149 -0.76 8.93 7.31
N LYS A 150 -0.41 9.82 8.23
CA LYS A 150 0.62 10.84 8.05
C LYS A 150 1.79 10.68 9.03
N GLN A 151 1.54 10.08 10.19
CA GLN A 151 2.55 9.78 11.19
C GLN A 151 2.58 8.27 11.45
N ILE A 152 3.78 7.71 11.40
CA ILE A 152 4.00 6.26 11.54
C ILE A 152 5.32 5.97 12.21
N ASN A 153 5.29 5.26 13.34
CA ASN A 153 6.52 4.66 13.86
C ASN A 153 6.70 3.28 13.22
N PHE A 154 7.57 3.18 12.21
CA PHE A 154 7.79 1.93 11.48
C PHE A 154 8.29 0.77 12.37
N THR A 155 8.89 1.04 13.52
CA THR A 155 9.34 -0.01 14.47
C THR A 155 8.19 -0.90 14.96
N LEU A 156 6.92 -0.45 14.87
CA LEU A 156 5.77 -1.28 15.23
C LEU A 156 5.71 -2.58 14.42
N PHE A 157 6.20 -2.58 13.17
CA PHE A 157 6.19 -3.76 12.30
C PHE A 157 7.21 -4.82 12.72
N GLN A 158 8.21 -4.46 13.53
CA GLN A 158 9.16 -5.41 14.10
C GLN A 158 8.51 -6.31 15.16
N ASN A 159 7.38 -5.89 15.74
CA ASN A 159 6.62 -6.67 16.71
C ASN A 159 5.76 -7.77 16.08
N PHE A 160 5.74 -7.86 14.74
CA PHE A 160 5.02 -8.90 14.03
C PHE A 160 5.99 -9.98 13.55
N PRO A 161 5.88 -11.23 14.03
CA PRO A 161 6.93 -12.24 13.86
C PRO A 161 7.11 -12.71 12.42
N ASN A 162 6.03 -12.74 11.62
CA ASN A 162 6.02 -13.37 10.30
C ASN A 162 5.39 -12.49 9.20
N LEU A 163 5.31 -11.17 9.42
CA LEU A 163 4.81 -10.27 8.37
C LEU A 163 5.76 -10.28 7.16
N SER A 164 5.20 -10.60 6.02
CA SER A 164 5.88 -10.69 4.72
C SER A 164 5.48 -9.57 3.77
N ILE A 165 4.25 -9.06 3.85
CA ILE A 165 3.74 -8.02 2.95
C ILE A 165 3.04 -6.95 3.77
N ILE A 166 3.52 -5.71 3.66
CA ILE A 166 2.98 -4.54 4.35
C ILE A 166 2.52 -3.55 3.28
N TYR A 167 1.21 -3.33 3.17
CA TYR A 167 0.68 -2.28 2.30
C TYR A 167 0.38 -1.01 3.09
N LEU A 168 1.11 0.06 2.77
CA LEU A 168 0.89 1.43 3.25
C LEU A 168 0.62 2.40 2.11
N SER A 169 0.28 1.89 0.93
CA SER A 169 0.04 2.70 -0.26
C SER A 169 -1.20 3.59 -0.15
N GLU A 170 -1.25 4.67 -0.94
CA GLU A 170 -2.36 5.61 -0.95
C GLU A 170 -2.65 6.22 0.44
N ASN A 171 -1.58 6.56 1.18
CA ASN A 171 -1.66 7.27 2.45
C ASN A 171 -1.13 8.71 2.30
N ARG A 172 -0.81 9.38 3.41
CA ARG A 172 -0.27 10.75 3.46
C ARG A 172 1.07 10.77 4.18
N ILE A 173 1.82 9.68 4.12
CA ILE A 173 3.11 9.54 4.82
C ILE A 173 4.08 10.51 4.18
N SER A 174 4.77 11.29 5.01
CA SER A 174 5.80 12.24 4.59
C SER A 174 7.11 11.97 5.37
N PRO A 175 8.24 12.55 4.97
CA PRO A 175 9.55 12.23 5.55
C PRO A 175 9.74 12.70 7.01
N LEU A 176 8.92 13.67 7.48
CA LEU A 176 9.05 14.38 8.77
C LEU A 176 8.62 13.55 10.01
N VAL A 177 8.60 12.23 9.90
CA VAL A 177 7.89 11.37 10.86
C VAL A 177 8.65 11.12 12.17
N ASN A 178 9.88 11.62 12.32
CA ASN A 178 10.66 11.53 13.57
C ASN A 178 10.76 12.84 14.38
N ASP A 179 10.14 13.95 13.96
CA ASP A 179 10.24 15.19 14.75
C ASP A 179 9.24 15.19 15.92
N ILE A 180 9.59 14.46 16.99
CA ILE A 180 8.92 14.49 18.31
C ILE A 180 9.12 15.86 19.01
N ARG A 181 9.61 16.89 18.30
CA ARG A 181 9.80 18.24 18.84
C ARG A 181 9.16 19.32 17.96
N GLN A 182 7.86 19.21 17.71
CA GLN A 182 7.10 20.41 17.32
C GLN A 182 5.96 20.68 18.29
N ASN A 183 6.27 21.62 19.20
CA ASN A 183 5.32 22.50 19.86
C ASN A 183 4.26 22.99 18.86
N GLU A 184 3.06 23.16 19.38
CA GLU A 184 1.88 23.70 18.71
C GLU A 184 2.22 24.89 17.79
N VAL A 185 2.11 24.69 16.48
CA VAL A 185 1.94 25.78 15.53
C VAL A 185 0.56 25.61 14.90
N ASN A 186 -0.37 26.43 15.38
CA ASN A 186 -1.66 26.66 14.74
C ASN A 186 -1.44 27.21 13.33
N GLY A 187 -1.53 26.34 12.33
CA GLY A 187 -1.51 26.69 10.92
C GLY A 187 -2.77 26.16 10.24
N SER A 188 -3.82 26.98 10.16
CA SER A 188 -4.94 26.73 9.28
C SER A 188 -4.49 26.86 7.82
N SER A 189 -4.41 25.76 7.09
CA SER A 189 -4.43 25.82 5.62
C SER A 189 -5.54 24.91 5.09
N SER A 190 -6.58 25.56 4.57
CA SER A 190 -7.58 24.93 3.72
C SER A 190 -7.14 25.13 2.28
N GLN A 191 -6.59 24.09 1.65
CA GLN A 191 -6.46 24.08 0.19
C GLN A 191 -7.53 23.16 -0.39
N ARG A 192 -8.45 23.78 -1.13
CA ARG A 192 -9.42 23.08 -1.97
C ARG A 192 -8.67 22.59 -3.20
N HIS A 193 -8.46 21.28 -3.30
CA HIS A 193 -8.04 20.67 -4.55
C HIS A 193 -9.22 20.62 -5.51
N VAL A 194 -9.03 21.21 -6.70
CA VAL A 194 -9.96 21.06 -7.83
C VAL A 194 -9.82 19.63 -8.35
N LEU A 195 -10.86 18.82 -8.18
CA LEU A 195 -10.97 17.50 -8.79
C LEU A 195 -11.19 17.68 -10.29
N LYS A 196 -10.25 17.23 -11.12
CA LYS A 196 -10.53 17.01 -12.55
C LYS A 196 -11.39 15.75 -12.67
N PRO A 197 -12.45 15.75 -13.49
CA PRO A 197 -13.23 14.55 -13.76
C PRO A 197 -12.35 13.53 -14.48
N ARG A 198 -12.27 12.29 -13.97
CA ARG A 198 -11.78 11.16 -14.76
C ARG A 198 -12.82 10.86 -15.84
N SER A 199 -12.41 10.80 -17.10
CA SER A 199 -13.22 10.24 -18.18
C SER A 199 -13.45 8.76 -17.91
N ALA A 200 -14.71 8.35 -17.77
CA ALA A 200 -15.10 6.98 -17.52
C ALA A 200 -15.63 6.36 -18.81
N ASP A 201 -14.74 6.02 -19.73
CA ASP A 201 -15.02 5.08 -20.82
C ASP A 201 -14.38 3.74 -20.44
N MET A 202 -15.03 3.02 -19.53
CA MET A 202 -14.76 1.61 -19.29
C MET A 202 -16.07 0.85 -19.48
N GLU A 203 -16.02 -0.18 -20.32
CA GLU A 203 -17.10 -1.12 -20.57
C GLU A 203 -17.48 -1.81 -19.25
N PHE A 204 -18.77 -1.72 -18.88
CA PHE A 204 -19.29 -2.20 -17.60
C PHE A 204 -19.50 -3.72 -17.64
N ASP A 205 -18.68 -4.47 -16.90
CA ASP A 205 -18.94 -5.88 -16.61
C ASP A 205 -19.64 -6.03 -15.23
N PRO A 206 -20.95 -6.37 -15.19
CA PRO A 206 -21.71 -6.57 -13.95
C PRO A 206 -21.25 -7.79 -13.14
N HIS A 207 -20.44 -8.69 -13.71
CA HIS A 207 -19.85 -9.84 -13.02
C HIS A 207 -18.42 -9.58 -12.53
N SER A 208 -17.79 -8.48 -12.97
CA SER A 208 -16.55 -8.02 -12.38
C SER A 208 -16.85 -7.57 -10.95
N ASN A 209 -16.31 -8.30 -9.99
CA ASN A 209 -16.48 -8.01 -8.58
C ASN A 209 -15.60 -6.80 -8.23
N PHE A 210 -16.02 -5.61 -8.67
CA PHE A 210 -15.27 -4.35 -8.62
C PHE A 210 -14.65 -4.07 -7.25
N TYR A 211 -15.33 -4.50 -6.19
CA TYR A 211 -14.93 -4.33 -4.80
C TYR A 211 -13.77 -5.24 -4.35
N HIS A 212 -13.49 -6.33 -5.08
CA HIS A 212 -12.43 -7.32 -4.80
C HIS A 212 -11.14 -7.07 -5.58
N ASN A 213 -11.10 -6.03 -6.42
CA ASN A 213 -9.89 -5.66 -7.14
C ASN A 213 -8.91 -4.91 -6.23
N THR A 214 -8.41 -5.62 -5.20
CA THR A 214 -7.14 -5.30 -4.57
C THR A 214 -6.03 -5.86 -5.47
N HIS A 215 -5.88 -5.30 -6.68
CA HIS A 215 -4.67 -5.59 -7.45
C HIS A 215 -3.49 -5.27 -6.54
N PRO A 216 -2.60 -6.23 -6.25
CA PRO A 216 -1.46 -5.96 -5.41
C PRO A 216 -0.64 -4.89 -6.13
N LEU A 217 -0.54 -3.71 -5.50
CA LEU A 217 0.24 -2.58 -6.00
C LEU A 217 1.75 -2.91 -5.99
N ILE A 218 2.14 -3.87 -5.16
CA ILE A 218 3.40 -4.60 -5.31
C ILE A 218 3.23 -5.66 -6.39
N LYS A 219 4.06 -5.59 -7.42
CA LYS A 219 4.08 -6.57 -8.51
C LYS A 219 4.39 -7.97 -7.94
N PRO A 220 3.70 -9.06 -8.35
CA PRO A 220 3.91 -10.39 -7.78
C PRO A 220 5.37 -10.85 -7.78
N GLN A 221 6.12 -10.54 -8.84
CA GLN A 221 7.57 -10.82 -8.94
C GLN A 221 8.39 -10.20 -7.82
N CYS A 222 7.96 -9.08 -7.26
CA CYS A 222 8.63 -8.40 -6.16
C CYS A 222 8.49 -9.21 -4.86
N THR A 223 7.30 -9.79 -4.61
CA THR A 223 7.06 -10.60 -3.40
C THR A 223 7.80 -11.94 -3.38
N VAL A 224 8.27 -12.42 -4.55
CA VAL A 224 9.09 -13.65 -4.64
C VAL A 224 10.48 -13.43 -4.04
N TYR A 225 10.99 -12.21 -4.05
CA TYR A 225 12.31 -11.88 -3.49
C TYR A 225 12.36 -11.92 -1.96
N GLY A 226 11.21 -11.78 -1.29
CA GLY A 226 11.13 -11.81 0.17
C GLY A 226 10.13 -10.81 0.70
N LYS A 227 10.41 -10.28 1.90
CA LYS A 227 9.54 -9.32 2.56
C LYS A 227 9.39 -8.04 1.74
N ALA A 228 8.16 -7.58 1.63
CA ALA A 228 7.72 -6.56 0.69
C ALA A 228 7.01 -5.41 1.43
N LEU A 229 7.41 -4.17 1.12
CA LEU A 229 6.81 -2.96 1.65
C LEU A 229 6.34 -2.06 0.51
N ASP A 230 5.05 -1.72 0.57
CA ASP A 230 4.43 -0.78 -0.36
C ASP A 230 4.24 0.58 0.32
N LEU A 231 5.01 1.56 -0.12
CA LEU A 231 4.87 2.96 0.25
C LEU A 231 4.43 3.81 -0.95
N SER A 232 3.94 3.20 -2.03
CA SER A 232 3.51 3.93 -3.22
C SER A 232 2.37 4.91 -2.94
N LEU A 233 2.22 5.93 -3.79
CA LEU A 233 1.10 6.89 -3.71
C LEU A 233 1.00 7.57 -2.33
N ASN A 234 2.14 7.91 -1.72
CA ASN A 234 2.24 8.69 -0.50
C ASN A 234 2.78 10.10 -0.81
N SER A 235 3.31 10.81 0.19
CA SER A 235 3.94 12.13 0.05
C SER A 235 5.40 12.09 0.50
N ILE A 236 6.12 11.00 0.19
CA ILE A 236 7.53 10.81 0.53
C ILE A 236 8.40 11.55 -0.49
N PHE A 237 8.49 12.86 -0.33
CA PHE A 237 9.30 13.71 -1.22
C PHE A 237 10.80 13.70 -0.90
N PHE A 238 11.20 13.03 0.17
CA PHE A 238 12.58 12.84 0.61
C PHE A 238 12.75 11.42 1.22
N ILE A 239 13.81 10.72 0.86
CA ILE A 239 14.19 9.38 1.36
C ILE A 239 15.47 9.57 2.16
N GLY A 240 15.46 9.10 3.40
CA GLY A 240 16.62 9.04 4.27
C GLY A 240 16.72 7.70 4.98
N ARG A 241 17.90 7.46 5.58
CA ARG A 241 18.21 6.21 6.28
C ARG A 241 17.26 5.93 7.45
N GLU A 242 16.96 6.95 8.25
CA GLU A 242 16.22 6.80 9.52
C GLU A 242 14.82 6.20 9.32
N GLN A 243 14.16 6.51 8.19
CA GLN A 243 12.81 6.02 7.90
C GLN A 243 12.77 4.49 7.70
N PHE A 244 13.89 3.86 7.34
CA PHE A 244 13.95 2.43 6.98
C PHE A 244 14.65 1.56 8.03
N GLU A 245 15.06 2.10 9.17
CA GLU A 245 15.71 1.34 10.26
C GLU A 245 14.84 0.19 10.81
N ALA A 246 13.53 0.25 10.62
CA ALA A 246 12.65 -0.83 11.04
C ALA A 246 12.67 -2.05 10.10
N PHE A 247 13.28 -1.93 8.92
CA PHE A 247 13.01 -2.76 7.75
C PHE A 247 14.23 -3.45 7.14
N HIS A 248 15.28 -3.69 7.92
CA HIS A 248 16.54 -4.30 7.47
C HIS A 248 16.37 -5.61 6.65
N ASP A 249 15.27 -6.34 6.83
CA ASP A 249 14.97 -7.62 6.18
C ASP A 249 14.12 -7.51 4.89
N ILE A 250 13.87 -6.29 4.40
CA ILE A 250 13.08 -6.07 3.18
C ILE A 250 13.90 -6.38 1.93
N ALA A 251 13.31 -7.16 1.03
CA ALA A 251 13.86 -7.49 -0.28
C ALA A 251 13.14 -6.76 -1.43
N CYS A 252 11.93 -6.26 -1.18
CA CYS A 252 11.06 -5.64 -2.18
C CYS A 252 10.48 -4.32 -1.64
N LEU A 253 10.81 -3.21 -2.28
CA LEU A 253 10.37 -1.87 -1.87
C LEU A 253 9.70 -1.14 -3.03
N ASN A 254 8.44 -0.75 -2.83
CA ASN A 254 7.72 0.10 -3.77
C ASN A 254 7.57 1.51 -3.19
N LEU A 255 8.24 2.48 -3.83
CA LEU A 255 8.21 3.92 -3.52
C LEU A 255 7.64 4.74 -4.68
N SER A 256 6.94 4.10 -5.61
CA SER A 256 6.38 4.77 -6.78
C SER A 256 5.38 5.87 -6.42
N SER A 257 5.26 6.88 -7.30
CA SER A 257 4.25 7.93 -7.19
C SER A 257 4.29 8.71 -5.87
N ASN A 258 5.48 8.98 -5.33
CA ASN A 258 5.67 9.76 -4.10
C ASN A 258 6.08 11.22 -4.36
N GLY A 259 6.40 11.55 -5.62
CA GLY A 259 6.85 12.88 -6.03
C GLY A 259 8.24 13.24 -5.52
N ASN A 260 9.07 12.25 -5.19
CA ASN A 260 10.44 12.46 -4.73
C ASN A 260 11.28 13.15 -5.81
N GLY A 261 11.89 14.29 -5.47
CA GLY A 261 12.76 15.07 -6.34
C GLY A 261 14.19 15.24 -5.85
N GLN A 262 14.63 14.41 -4.90
CA GLN A 262 15.98 14.51 -4.34
C GLN A 262 17.04 13.92 -5.28
N VAL A 263 18.27 14.40 -5.11
CA VAL A 263 19.48 13.73 -5.62
C VAL A 263 19.79 12.54 -4.72
N LEU A 264 20.10 11.38 -5.30
CA LEU A 264 20.53 10.20 -4.56
C LEU A 264 22.05 10.13 -4.51
N HIS A 265 22.62 10.03 -3.32
CA HIS A 265 24.07 10.02 -3.07
C HIS A 265 24.62 8.63 -2.70
N GLY A 266 23.77 7.61 -2.58
CA GLY A 266 24.18 6.25 -2.24
C GLY A 266 24.28 6.00 -0.74
N ASN A 267 23.44 6.64 0.05
CA ASN A 267 23.33 6.37 1.49
C ASN A 267 21.88 6.33 2.02
N GLU A 268 20.91 6.69 1.17
CA GLU A 268 19.51 6.87 1.52
C GLU A 268 18.82 5.56 1.86
N PHE A 269 19.29 4.45 1.29
CA PHE A 269 18.79 3.08 1.48
C PHE A 269 19.73 2.22 2.33
N SER A 270 20.75 2.80 2.97
CA SER A 270 21.74 2.07 3.78
C SER A 270 21.16 1.25 4.95
N ALA A 271 19.93 1.55 5.40
CA ALA A 271 19.21 0.76 6.40
C ALA A 271 18.48 -0.48 5.82
N VAL A 272 18.40 -0.60 4.50
CA VAL A 272 17.73 -1.68 3.76
C VAL A 272 18.65 -2.27 2.67
N PRO A 273 19.84 -2.78 3.05
CA PRO A 273 20.89 -3.18 2.09
C PRO A 273 20.54 -4.43 1.27
N HIS A 274 19.55 -5.22 1.70
CA HIS A 274 19.15 -6.47 1.07
C HIS A 274 18.02 -6.31 0.02
N ILE A 275 17.70 -5.07 -0.38
CA ILE A 275 16.72 -4.84 -1.43
C ILE A 275 17.22 -5.44 -2.76
N LYS A 276 16.35 -6.26 -3.36
CA LYS A 276 16.54 -6.87 -4.68
C LYS A 276 15.62 -6.27 -5.73
N TYR A 277 14.46 -5.78 -5.32
CA TYR A 277 13.49 -5.13 -6.19
C TYR A 277 13.16 -3.74 -5.64
N LEU A 278 13.46 -2.70 -6.43
CA LEU A 278 13.15 -1.31 -6.11
C LEU A 278 12.28 -0.67 -7.20
N ASP A 279 11.06 -0.27 -6.83
CA ASP A 279 10.16 0.49 -7.70
C ASP A 279 10.18 1.97 -7.31
N LEU A 280 10.74 2.82 -8.17
CA LEU A 280 10.77 4.28 -8.00
C LEU A 280 10.00 4.98 -9.13
N THR A 281 9.04 4.27 -9.74
CA THR A 281 8.29 4.80 -10.88
C THR A 281 7.49 6.05 -10.55
N ASN A 282 7.28 6.91 -11.55
CA ASN A 282 6.45 8.11 -11.41
C ASN A 282 6.89 9.02 -10.23
N ASN A 283 8.21 9.19 -10.06
CA ASN A 283 8.79 10.19 -9.18
C ASN A 283 9.38 11.34 -10.02
N ARG A 284 10.28 12.11 -9.43
CA ARG A 284 11.01 13.20 -10.08
C ARG A 284 12.49 13.07 -9.72
N LEU A 285 13.04 11.86 -9.59
CA LEU A 285 14.38 11.68 -9.04
C LEU A 285 15.47 12.34 -9.90
N ASP A 286 16.51 12.82 -9.22
CA ASP A 286 17.72 13.33 -9.84
C ASP A 286 18.90 12.36 -9.60
N PHE A 287 19.65 12.08 -10.66
CA PHE A 287 20.75 11.11 -10.68
C PHE A 287 22.08 11.76 -11.09
N ASP A 288 22.31 13.02 -10.71
CA ASP A 288 23.57 13.73 -11.02
C ASP A 288 24.81 13.21 -10.25
N ASP A 289 24.63 12.28 -9.30
CA ASP A 289 25.71 11.64 -8.54
C ASP A 289 25.93 10.18 -9.00
N ASP A 290 27.16 9.85 -9.40
CA ASP A 290 27.53 8.49 -9.83
C ASP A 290 27.48 7.46 -8.68
N ASN A 291 27.44 7.91 -7.42
CA ASN A 291 27.26 7.02 -6.27
C ASN A 291 25.80 6.68 -5.97
N ALA A 292 24.84 7.24 -6.72
CA ALA A 292 23.42 6.95 -6.52
C ALA A 292 23.15 5.43 -6.44
N LEU A 293 22.40 5.02 -5.41
CA LEU A 293 22.02 3.61 -5.18
C LEU A 293 23.19 2.63 -4.93
N SER A 294 24.42 3.12 -4.73
CA SER A 294 25.58 2.26 -4.44
C SER A 294 25.50 1.53 -3.09
N ASP A 295 24.59 1.96 -2.22
CA ASP A 295 24.22 1.31 -0.96
C ASP A 295 23.29 0.09 -1.13
N LEU A 296 22.95 -0.30 -2.37
CA LEU A 296 22.11 -1.44 -2.69
C LEU A 296 22.88 -2.52 -3.48
N PRO A 297 23.81 -3.27 -2.83
CA PRO A 297 24.67 -4.22 -3.51
C PRO A 297 23.94 -5.46 -4.05
N GLU A 298 22.75 -5.77 -3.54
CA GLU A 298 21.95 -6.92 -3.96
C GLU A 298 20.85 -6.58 -4.98
N LEU A 299 20.79 -5.33 -5.45
CA LEU A 299 19.71 -4.87 -6.33
C LEU A 299 19.72 -5.61 -7.67
N GLU A 300 18.62 -6.31 -7.98
CA GLU A 300 18.44 -7.07 -9.22
C GLU A 300 17.47 -6.39 -10.20
N VAL A 301 16.44 -5.71 -9.68
CA VAL A 301 15.41 -5.05 -10.49
C VAL A 301 15.23 -3.62 -10.03
N LEU A 302 15.40 -2.69 -10.96
CA LEU A 302 15.23 -1.26 -10.74
C LEU A 302 14.25 -0.67 -11.77
N ASP A 303 13.12 -0.15 -11.29
CA ASP A 303 12.15 0.54 -12.14
C ASP A 303 12.17 2.06 -11.90
N LEU A 304 12.72 2.79 -12.88
CA LEU A 304 12.82 4.25 -12.91
C LEU A 304 11.89 4.87 -13.96
N SER A 305 10.91 4.13 -14.46
CA SER A 305 10.02 4.65 -15.49
C SER A 305 9.18 5.85 -15.01
N TYR A 306 8.76 6.70 -15.93
CA TYR A 306 7.94 7.89 -15.64
C TYR A 306 8.59 8.95 -14.73
N ASN A 307 9.92 9.06 -14.69
CA ASN A 307 10.71 10.12 -14.04
C ASN A 307 11.14 11.24 -15.01
N ALA A 308 10.28 11.59 -15.98
CA ALA A 308 10.63 12.52 -17.07
C ALA A 308 10.91 13.98 -16.66
N HIS A 309 10.78 14.35 -15.38
CA HIS A 309 10.84 15.75 -14.95
C HIS A 309 12.16 16.39 -15.32
N TYR A 310 13.25 15.85 -14.80
CA TYR A 310 14.55 16.48 -14.97
C TYR A 310 15.15 16.20 -16.37
N PHE A 311 14.85 15.06 -17.00
CA PHE A 311 15.21 14.78 -18.41
C PHE A 311 14.70 15.81 -19.42
N ARG A 312 13.70 16.62 -19.06
CA ARG A 312 13.12 17.68 -19.91
C ARG A 312 13.67 19.07 -19.60
N ILE A 313 14.43 19.25 -18.53
CA ILE A 313 14.92 20.56 -18.11
C ILE A 313 16.14 20.92 -18.92
N ALA A 314 16.07 22.04 -19.65
CA ALA A 314 17.21 22.56 -20.38
C ALA A 314 18.35 22.97 -19.42
N GLY A 315 19.56 22.50 -19.70
CA GLY A 315 20.76 22.84 -18.92
C GLY A 315 21.00 21.98 -17.69
N VAL A 316 20.15 20.98 -17.41
CA VAL A 316 20.40 19.95 -16.38
C VAL A 316 20.88 18.68 -17.07
N THR A 317 21.93 18.05 -16.53
CA THR A 317 22.52 16.82 -17.09
C THR A 317 22.12 15.65 -16.21
N HIS A 318 21.39 14.67 -16.75
CA HIS A 318 21.05 13.44 -16.02
C HIS A 318 22.10 12.37 -16.20
N ARG A 319 22.94 12.13 -15.21
CA ARG A 319 23.94 11.08 -15.33
C ARG A 319 23.31 9.74 -15.01
N LEU A 320 23.68 8.74 -15.80
CA LEU A 320 23.30 7.34 -15.56
C LEU A 320 24.56 6.51 -15.25
N GLY A 321 25.66 7.17 -14.88
CA GLY A 321 26.94 6.54 -14.55
C GLY A 321 26.85 5.59 -13.37
N PHE A 322 25.91 5.83 -12.44
CA PHE A 322 25.67 4.95 -11.28
C PHE A 322 25.33 3.50 -11.66
N ILE A 323 24.82 3.25 -12.87
CA ILE A 323 24.48 1.89 -13.34
C ILE A 323 25.68 0.96 -13.28
N GLN A 324 26.91 1.47 -13.49
CA GLN A 324 28.13 0.67 -13.44
C GLN A 324 28.44 0.12 -12.04
N ASN A 325 27.91 0.78 -10.99
CA ASN A 325 28.12 0.41 -9.59
C ASN A 325 27.14 -0.67 -9.12
N LEU A 326 26.04 -0.89 -9.85
CA LEU A 326 25.02 -1.88 -9.52
C LEU A 326 25.37 -3.25 -10.11
N THR A 327 26.28 -3.96 -9.43
CA THR A 327 26.92 -5.20 -9.94
C THR A 327 26.02 -6.42 -10.04
N GLN A 328 24.82 -6.39 -9.45
CA GLN A 328 23.84 -7.48 -9.48
C GLN A 328 22.57 -7.11 -10.28
N LEU A 329 22.53 -5.92 -10.88
CA LEU A 329 21.36 -5.41 -11.57
C LEU A 329 21.11 -6.19 -12.86
N LYS A 330 19.94 -6.83 -12.97
CA LYS A 330 19.52 -7.62 -14.13
C LYS A 330 18.53 -6.87 -15.01
N VAL A 331 17.56 -6.19 -14.39
CA VAL A 331 16.49 -5.48 -15.10
C VAL A 331 16.50 -4.01 -14.73
N LEU A 332 16.65 -3.15 -15.74
CA LEU A 332 16.54 -1.70 -15.60
C LEU A 332 15.45 -1.17 -16.53
N ASN A 333 14.41 -0.59 -15.94
CA ASN A 333 13.34 0.07 -16.70
C ASN A 333 13.49 1.60 -16.66
N LEU A 334 13.78 2.17 -17.82
CA LEU A 334 13.90 3.62 -18.05
C LEU A 334 12.80 4.14 -18.99
N SER A 335 11.69 3.40 -19.12
CA SER A 335 10.61 3.77 -20.03
C SER A 335 9.92 5.08 -19.63
N HIS A 336 9.37 5.77 -20.64
CA HIS A 336 8.58 6.99 -20.45
C HIS A 336 9.29 8.12 -19.67
N ASN A 337 10.61 8.18 -19.75
CA ASN A 337 11.43 9.24 -19.16
C ASN A 337 11.65 10.44 -20.09
N SER A 338 11.13 10.38 -21.32
CA SER A 338 11.38 11.41 -22.35
C SER A 338 12.87 11.62 -22.61
N ILE A 339 13.69 10.57 -22.51
CA ILE A 339 15.13 10.65 -22.80
C ILE A 339 15.31 10.96 -24.29
N TYR A 340 15.99 12.07 -24.59
CA TYR A 340 16.30 12.51 -25.96
C TYR A 340 17.76 12.95 -26.14
N THR A 341 18.46 13.33 -25.06
CA THR A 341 19.89 13.63 -25.08
C THR A 341 20.69 12.50 -24.46
N LEU A 342 21.87 12.24 -25.04
CA LEU A 342 22.89 11.45 -24.37
C LEU A 342 23.60 12.37 -23.36
N THR A 343 23.49 12.01 -22.09
CA THR A 343 24.15 12.67 -20.97
C THR A 343 25.53 12.08 -20.69
N GLU A 344 25.73 10.83 -21.08
CA GLU A 344 26.99 10.08 -21.06
C GLU A 344 27.31 9.57 -22.46
N GLN A 345 28.61 9.45 -22.79
CA GLN A 345 29.04 8.87 -24.08
C GLN A 345 28.76 7.36 -24.15
N ASP A 346 28.92 6.67 -23.03
CA ASP A 346 28.70 5.23 -22.90
C ASP A 346 27.81 4.94 -21.69
N LEU A 347 26.87 3.99 -21.81
CA LEU A 347 26.22 3.35 -20.66
C LEU A 347 26.92 2.02 -20.38
N ARG A 348 27.44 1.84 -19.16
CA ARG A 348 28.21 0.66 -18.77
C ARG A 348 27.51 -0.11 -17.66
N SER A 349 27.43 -1.42 -17.83
CA SER A 349 27.00 -2.37 -16.80
C SER A 349 27.71 -3.71 -17.01
N VAL A 350 27.97 -4.43 -15.91
CA VAL A 350 28.57 -5.76 -15.93
C VAL A 350 27.56 -6.89 -15.76
N SER A 351 26.31 -6.57 -15.39
CA SER A 351 25.29 -7.54 -14.98
C SER A 351 23.96 -7.41 -15.71
N LEU A 352 23.71 -6.28 -16.39
CA LEU A 352 22.40 -5.98 -16.94
C LEU A 352 22.00 -6.95 -18.06
N GLU A 353 20.83 -7.58 -17.91
CA GLU A 353 20.28 -8.57 -18.85
C GLU A 353 19.15 -7.94 -19.69
N GLU A 354 18.34 -7.08 -19.08
CA GLU A 354 17.20 -6.40 -19.70
C GLU A 354 17.24 -4.89 -19.44
N LEU A 355 17.15 -4.12 -20.53
CA LEU A 355 17.15 -2.66 -20.51
C LEU A 355 15.96 -2.12 -21.31
N VAL A 356 15.00 -1.49 -20.63
CA VAL A 356 13.75 -1.05 -21.24
C VAL A 356 13.74 0.45 -21.46
N PHE A 357 13.71 0.88 -22.73
CA PHE A 357 13.70 2.29 -23.15
C PHE A 357 12.39 2.76 -23.82
N SER A 358 11.33 1.96 -23.79
CA SER A 358 10.08 2.26 -24.48
C SER A 358 9.49 3.63 -24.09
N GLY A 359 8.89 4.34 -25.03
CA GLY A 359 8.24 5.63 -24.76
C GLY A 359 9.19 6.80 -24.46
N ASN A 360 10.50 6.65 -24.74
CA ASN A 360 11.46 7.76 -24.80
C ASN A 360 11.47 8.42 -26.20
N ARG A 361 12.28 9.46 -26.35
CA ARG A 361 12.37 10.28 -27.57
C ARG A 361 13.69 10.04 -28.32
N LEU A 362 13.97 8.76 -28.57
CA LEU A 362 15.15 8.30 -29.31
C LEU A 362 15.12 8.72 -30.79
N ASP A 363 13.96 9.18 -31.28
CA ASP A 363 13.80 9.80 -32.60
C ASP A 363 14.56 11.12 -32.74
N ILE A 364 14.84 11.82 -31.63
CA ILE A 364 15.58 13.09 -31.61
C ILE A 364 17.07 12.89 -31.31
N LEU A 365 17.53 11.67 -31.01
CA LEU A 365 18.93 11.39 -30.65
C LEU A 365 19.94 11.54 -31.82
N TRP A 366 19.50 12.05 -32.97
CA TRP A 366 20.25 12.09 -34.23
C TRP A 366 20.70 13.50 -34.61
#